data_AF-A0A626GHT2-F1
#
_entry.id   AF-A0A626GHT2-F1
#
_cell.length_a   1.000
_cell.length_b   1.000
_cell.length_c   1.000
_cell.angle_alpha   90.00
_cell.angle_beta   90.00
_cell.angle_gamma   90.00
#
_symmetry.space_group_name_H-M   'P 1'
#
loop_
_entity.id
_entity.type
_entity.pdbx_description
1 polymer ?
#
loop_
_entity_poly.entity_id
_entity_poly.type
_entity_poly.pdbx_seq_one_letter_code
_entity_poly.pdbx_strand_id
1 'polypeptide(L)'
;NAEDSQFLETRKFQLEEICRLFRVPLHMVQNTDRATFNNIEELGLGFINYSLVPYLTRIEQRINTGLVRKSKQGVYYAKFNAGALLRGDMKSRFEAYATG
;
A
#
# COMPACT_ATOMS: atom_id res chain seq x y z
N ASN A 1 -12.72 8.22 35.34
CA ASN A 1 -13.46 7.15 34.61
C ASN A 1 -14.13 7.58 33.31
N ALA A 2 -14.75 8.77 33.18
CA ALA A 2 -15.20 9.27 31.86
C ALA A 2 -14.07 9.97 31.09
N GLU A 3 -13.29 10.82 31.77
CA GLU A 3 -12.16 11.52 31.16
C GLU A 3 -11.05 10.58 30.67
N ASP A 4 -10.73 9.52 31.41
CA ASP A 4 -9.72 8.53 31.00
C ASP A 4 -10.16 7.79 29.72
N SER A 5 -11.45 7.48 29.62
CA SER A 5 -12.04 6.84 28.44
C SER A 5 -11.98 7.78 27.22
N GLN A 6 -12.31 9.07 27.41
CA GLN A 6 -12.25 10.08 26.36
C GLN A 6 -10.81 10.37 25.90
N PHE A 7 -9.84 10.32 26.82
CA PHE A 7 -8.43 10.45 26.50
C PHE A 7 -7.92 9.28 25.63
N LEU A 8 -8.29 8.05 25.97
CA LEU A 8 -7.95 6.87 25.17
C LEU A 8 -8.57 6.93 23.77
N GLU A 9 -9.82 7.38 23.66
CA GLU A 9 -10.50 7.56 22.36
C GLU A 9 -9.78 8.60 21.49
N THR A 10 -9.35 9.72 22.09
CA THR A 10 -8.57 10.76 21.39
C THR A 10 -7.26 10.19 20.85
N ARG A 11 -6.56 9.35 21.63
CA ARG A 11 -5.32 8.69 21.18
C ARG A 11 -5.56 7.72 20.01
N LYS A 12 -6.65 6.96 20.04
CA LYS A 12 -7.03 6.09 18.93
C LYS A 12 -7.34 6.89 17.67
N PHE A 13 -8.07 8.00 17.80
CA PHE A 13 -8.37 8.87 16.67
C PHE A 13 -7.11 9.47 16.04
N GLN A 14 -6.14 9.92 16.85
CA GLN A 14 -4.85 10.42 16.37
C GLN A 14 -4.07 9.36 15.56
N LEU A 15 -4.07 8.11 16.02
CA LEU A 15 -3.45 7.00 15.27
C LEU A 15 -4.09 6.87 13.88
N GLU A 16 -5.42 6.92 13.80
CA GLU A 16 -6.12 6.85 12.51
C GLU A 16 -5.79 8.01 11.59
N GLU A 17 -5.67 9.23 12.11
CA GLU A 17 -5.30 10.41 11.31
C GLU A 17 -3.91 10.27 10.68
N ILE A 18 -2.93 9.78 11.45
CA ILE A 18 -1.58 9.52 10.94
C ILE A 18 -1.63 8.45 9.84
N CYS A 19 -2.35 7.35 10.08
CA CYS A 19 -2.54 6.31 9.07
C CYS A 19 -3.20 6.83 7.79
N ARG A 20 -4.21 7.70 7.90
CA ARG A 20 -4.86 8.36 6.76
C ARG A 20 -3.88 9.21 5.95
N LEU A 21 -3.01 9.98 6.62
CA LEU A 21 -2.00 10.81 5.96
C LEU A 21 -1.02 9.97 5.11
N PHE A 22 -0.58 8.82 5.64
CA PHE A 22 0.37 7.93 4.96
C PHE A 22 -0.28 6.85 4.10
N ARG A 23 -1.62 6.82 4.04
CA ARG A 23 -2.41 5.80 3.31
C ARG A 23 -2.06 4.38 3.78
N VAL A 24 -1.81 4.21 5.07
CA VAL A 24 -1.53 2.91 5.70
C VAL A 24 -2.84 2.36 6.28
N PRO A 25 -3.27 1.15 5.91
CA PRO A 25 -4.45 0.53 6.50
C PRO A 25 -4.29 0.30 8.00
N LEU A 26 -5.38 0.52 8.77
CA LEU A 26 -5.37 0.38 10.23
C LEU A 26 -5.03 -1.03 10.72
N HIS A 27 -5.45 -2.06 9.98
CA HIS A 27 -5.16 -3.46 10.34
C HIS A 27 -3.65 -3.77 10.29
N MET A 28 -2.86 -3.05 9.49
CA MET A 28 -1.40 -3.22 9.42
C MET A 28 -0.67 -2.65 10.64
N VAL A 29 -1.30 -1.75 11.40
CA VAL A 29 -0.80 -1.21 12.66
C VAL A 29 -1.52 -1.81 13.87
N GLN A 30 -2.14 -2.98 13.69
CA GLN A 30 -2.89 -3.70 14.74
C GLN A 30 -4.09 -2.93 15.31
N ASN A 31 -4.58 -1.91 14.61
CA ASN A 31 -5.86 -1.28 14.92
C ASN A 31 -6.96 -1.97 14.11
N THR A 32 -7.59 -2.97 14.72
CA THR A 32 -8.63 -3.81 14.09
C THR A 32 -10.04 -3.48 14.57
N ASP A 33 -10.26 -2.33 15.23
CA ASP A 33 -11.55 -1.96 15.83
C ASP A 33 -12.71 -1.99 14.82
N ARG A 34 -12.43 -1.81 13.52
CA ARG A 34 -13.41 -1.82 12.43
C ARG A 34 -13.05 -2.77 11.27
N ALA A 35 -11.96 -3.52 11.38
CA ALA A 35 -11.48 -4.39 10.30
C ALA A 35 -12.08 -5.79 10.47
N THR A 36 -12.83 -6.24 9.48
CA THR A 36 -13.31 -7.63 9.43
C THR A 36 -12.28 -8.48 8.68
N PHE A 37 -11.84 -9.61 9.25
CA PHE A 37 -10.80 -10.46 8.64
C PHE A 37 -11.13 -10.95 7.21
N ASN A 38 -12.41 -10.89 6.82
CA ASN A 38 -12.90 -11.32 5.51
C ASN A 38 -12.43 -10.45 4.32
N ASN A 39 -11.89 -9.25 4.54
CA ASN A 39 -11.45 -8.34 3.47
C ASN A 39 -9.95 -7.97 3.51
N ILE A 40 -9.14 -8.69 4.29
CA ILE A 40 -7.72 -8.35 4.48
C ILE A 40 -6.94 -8.40 3.17
N GLU A 41 -7.24 -9.34 2.29
CA GLU A 41 -6.57 -9.48 1.00
C GLU A 41 -6.87 -8.28 0.07
N GLU A 42 -8.14 -7.88 -0.03
CA GLU A 42 -8.55 -6.70 -0.79
C GLU A 42 -7.91 -5.42 -0.22
N LEU A 43 -7.85 -5.29 1.12
CA LEU A 43 -7.17 -4.17 1.77
C LEU A 43 -5.65 -4.19 1.51
N GLY A 44 -5.03 -5.36 1.41
CA GLY A 44 -3.63 -5.52 1.03
C GLY A 44 -3.35 -5.06 -0.41
N LEU A 45 -4.22 -5.44 -1.36
CA LEU A 45 -4.16 -4.97 -2.74
C LEU A 45 -4.33 -3.44 -2.81
N GLY A 46 -5.30 -2.90 -2.07
CA GLY A 46 -5.52 -1.46 -1.96
C GLY A 46 -4.29 -0.72 -1.43
N PHE A 47 -3.62 -1.25 -0.41
CA PHE A 47 -2.39 -0.66 0.13
C PHE A 47 -1.27 -0.59 -0.91
N ILE A 48 -1.04 -1.67 -1.65
CA ILE A 48 -0.01 -1.71 -2.69
C ILE A 48 -0.30 -0.65 -3.75
N ASN A 49 -1.53 -0.62 -4.27
CA ASN A 49 -1.90 0.25 -5.39
C ASN A 49 -1.98 1.73 -5.00
N TYR A 50 -2.59 2.06 -3.86
CA TYR A 50 -2.90 3.45 -3.50
C TYR A 50 -1.85 4.10 -2.59
N SER A 51 -1.03 3.30 -1.90
CA SER A 51 0.06 3.79 -1.05
C SER A 51 1.42 3.54 -1.69
N LEU A 52 1.81 2.29 -1.92
CA LEU A 52 3.19 1.95 -2.31
C LEU A 52 3.54 2.35 -3.74
N VAL A 53 2.69 2.04 -4.73
CA VAL A 53 2.96 2.31 -6.16
C VAL A 53 3.33 3.79 -6.42
N PRO A 54 2.63 4.80 -5.84
CA PRO A 54 3.06 6.19 -5.93
C PRO A 54 4.50 6.47 -5.47
N TYR A 55 4.91 5.89 -4.33
CA TYR A 55 6.29 6.06 -3.82
C TYR A 55 7.31 5.33 -4.70
N LEU A 56 7.01 4.10 -5.10
CA LEU A 56 7.87 3.31 -5.99
C LEU A 56 8.08 4.04 -7.32
N THR A 57 7.01 4.58 -7.92
CA THR A 57 7.07 5.33 -9.17
C THR A 57 7.93 6.58 -9.03
N ARG A 58 7.82 7.31 -7.91
CA ARG A 58 8.66 8.48 -7.65
C ARG A 58 10.14 8.12 -7.58
N ILE A 59 10.47 7.00 -6.93
CA ILE A 59 11.85 6.50 -6.85
C ILE A 59 12.36 6.07 -8.23
N GLU A 60 11.55 5.33 -9.00
CA GLU A 60 11.88 4.92 -10.38
C GLU A 60 12.18 6.13 -11.26
N GLN A 61 11.31 7.15 -11.23
CA GLN A 61 11.53 8.40 -11.97
C GLN A 61 12.84 9.07 -11.57
N ARG A 62 13.14 9.16 -10.27
CA ARG A 62 14.38 9.77 -9.80
C ARG A 62 15.61 9.01 -10.28
N ILE A 63 15.58 7.67 -10.28
CA ILE A 63 16.66 6.83 -10.81
C ILE A 63 16.82 7.06 -12.31
N ASN A 64 15.72 7.11 -13.06
CA ASN A 64 15.74 7.32 -14.51
C ASN A 64 16.29 8.69 -14.90
N THR A 65 16.01 9.73 -14.11
CA THR A 65 16.56 11.07 -14.36
C THR A 65 18.00 11.21 -13.87
N GLY A 66 18.36 10.58 -12.75
CA GLY A 66 19.63 10.83 -12.05
C GLY A 66 20.76 9.86 -12.35
N LEU A 67 20.45 8.59 -12.65
CA LEU A 67 21.44 7.51 -12.78
C LEU A 67 21.51 6.93 -14.19
N VAL A 68 20.40 6.92 -14.93
CA VAL A 68 20.40 6.47 -16.33
C VAL A 68 21.05 7.54 -17.21
N ARG A 69 22.08 7.15 -17.96
CA ARG A 69 22.76 8.04 -18.92
C ARG A 69 21.73 8.60 -19.91
N LYS A 70 21.82 9.91 -20.21
CA LYS A 70 20.90 10.60 -21.13
C LYS A 70 20.76 9.89 -22.49
N SER A 71 21.85 9.37 -23.05
CA SER A 71 21.85 8.64 -24.33
C SER A 71 21.13 7.28 -24.29
N LYS A 72 20.76 6.82 -23.10
CA LYS A 72 20.15 5.51 -22.83
C LYS A 72 18.77 5.64 -22.18
N GLN A 73 18.31 6.86 -21.89
CA GLN A 73 16.95 7.13 -21.43
C GLN A 73 15.95 6.73 -22.53
N GLY A 74 14.85 6.10 -22.14
CA GLY A 74 13.84 5.54 -23.08
C GLY A 74 14.17 4.14 -23.59
N VAL A 75 15.43 3.69 -23.51
CA VAL A 75 15.84 2.30 -23.79
C VAL A 75 15.97 1.50 -22.49
N TYR A 76 16.61 2.11 -21.48
CA TYR A 76 16.74 1.52 -20.16
C TYR A 76 16.01 2.36 -19.12
N TYR A 77 15.37 1.68 -18.17
CA TYR A 77 14.69 2.29 -17.06
C TYR A 77 14.74 1.36 -15.84
N ALA A 78 14.69 1.94 -14.65
CA ALA A 78 14.46 1.22 -13.42
C ALA A 78 12.97 1.03 -13.19
N LYS A 79 12.58 -0.18 -12.76
CA LYS A 79 11.21 -0.54 -12.40
C LYS A 79 11.22 -1.51 -11.23
N PHE A 80 10.44 -1.23 -10.21
CA PHE A 80 10.15 -2.18 -9.14
C PHE A 80 9.19 -3.26 -9.63
N ASN A 81 9.46 -4.50 -9.25
CA ASN A 81 8.55 -5.62 -9.50
C ASN A 81 7.40 -5.62 -8.48
N ALA A 82 6.52 -4.62 -8.53
CA ALA A 82 5.34 -4.54 -7.66
C ALA A 82 4.39 -5.75 -7.86
N GLY A 83 4.40 -6.34 -9.06
CA GLY A 83 3.68 -7.59 -9.35
C GLY A 83 4.14 -8.76 -8.48
N ALA A 84 5.36 -8.74 -7.93
CA ALA A 84 5.82 -9.75 -6.97
C ALA A 84 5.07 -9.71 -5.64
N LEU A 85 4.69 -8.51 -5.21
CA LEU A 85 3.92 -8.32 -3.98
C LEU A 85 2.47 -8.78 -4.16
N LEU A 86 1.95 -8.69 -5.40
CA LEU A 86 0.63 -9.16 -5.79
C LEU A 86 0.58 -10.67 -6.08
N ARG A 87 1.73 -11.34 -6.30
CA ARG A 87 1.80 -12.77 -6.64
C ARG A 87 1.42 -13.70 -5.48
N GLY A 88 1.33 -13.21 -4.24
CA GLY A 88 0.77 -13.98 -3.12
C GLY A 88 -0.67 -14.45 -3.37
N ASP A 89 -1.39 -13.75 -4.26
CA ASP A 89 -2.74 -14.05 -4.72
C ASP A 89 -2.74 -14.66 -6.14
N MET A 90 -1.98 -15.75 -6.35
CA MET A 90 -1.98 -16.45 -7.64
C MET A 90 -3.38 -17.02 -7.97
N LYS A 91 -4.13 -17.44 -6.96
CA LYS A 91 -5.42 -18.13 -7.13
C LYS A 91 -6.47 -17.21 -7.77
N SER A 92 -6.62 -15.97 -7.29
CA SER A 92 -7.62 -15.05 -7.87
C SER A 92 -7.24 -14.59 -9.27
N ARG A 93 -5.94 -14.52 -9.61
CA ARG A 93 -5.52 -14.25 -11.00
C ARG A 93 -5.84 -15.41 -11.95
N PHE A 94 -5.64 -16.66 -11.53
CA PHE A 94 -6.02 -17.82 -12.35
C PHE A 94 -7.54 -17.91 -12.54
N GLU A 95 -8.33 -17.61 -11.51
CA GLU A 95 -9.81 -17.54 -11.62
C GLU A 95 -10.26 -16.41 -12.56
N ALA A 96 -9.62 -15.23 -12.52
CA ALA A 96 -9.90 -14.14 -13.46
C ALA A 96 -9.56 -14.49 -14.93
N TYR A 97 -8.50 -15.25 -15.19
CA TYR A 97 -8.17 -15.74 -16.53
C TYR A 97 -9.04 -16.92 -16.98
N ALA A 98 -9.61 -17.70 -16.05
CA ALA A 98 -10.50 -18.82 -16.37
C ALA A 98 -11.94 -18.39 -16.69
N THR A 99 -12.31 -17.16 -16.34
CA THR A 99 -13.67 -16.61 -16.53
C THR A 99 -13.78 -15.66 -17.74
N GLY A 100 -12.70 -15.52 -18.53
CA GLY A 100 -12.67 -14.76 -19.79
C GLY A 100 -12.45 -15.67 -20.99
#